data_AF-A0A9N9UND3-F1
#
_entry.id   AF-A0A9N9UND3-F1
#
_cell.length_a   1.000
_cell.length_b   1.000
_cell.length_c   1.000
_cell.angle_alpha   90.00
_cell.angle_beta   90.00
_cell.angle_gamma   90.00
#
_symmetry.space_group_name_H-M   'P 1'
#
loop_
_entity.id
_entity.type
_entity.pdbx_description
1 polymer ?
#
loop_
_entity_poly.entity_id
_entity_poly.type
_entity_poly.pdbx_seq_one_letter_code
_entity_poly.pdbx_strand_id
1 'polypeptide(L)'
;MKTTVATLLAAAGSAAAVTISEINGNKFISPYNGTQVTGVEGLVTAIEKSGIFLRSTEPDQDDRTSEGIYVFNKAIRDKVHVGDVITLDGKVDEYRSSALYSYLTEITSPINVVVKSSNHTVKPLILGVDTLSPPTSDFSSLDVGGIFGVPNDVNRISVVNPELEPTKYGLDFWESLVGQLVTLKDVVQVSRPNQYGDVWVRGGWKVTGINEHGGVTMLDGDSNPETLVIGSPLDGTSNPDDTKMGDTIGDVTGIIYNAFGFYRILPLTAISPIKSASADAPGASFKSEGNCRGITFANYNARNLGPESKTIPGITSQIVDKMLSPDLIFLQEVLDGSGETDDGVVSGEKTLQALAASIESASGVVYNYTEIAPIDKQDGGVPGGNIRQAYLYRPDIVELYQPNQGTAGDVNEVVDGPGLKYNPGRIDPANAAWTNSRKPLAAAWKAVKGSGKPFFTINVHQASKSGGSSSVHGDARPPINSAVDSRIEQAKITAAFIAQILEKDANAGVIIAGDFNEFTQVEPIQVFLEKSGMLDIEDIVGIPAEERYTYLFDMNSQALDHVFISPGLQKGAQYEHLHLNTWQNYDDQVSDHDPSVAKLNVCGCGSKKKRSLALN
;
A
#
# COMPACT_ATOMS: atom_id res chain seq x y z
N MET A 1 17.33 31.54 -81.40
CA MET A 1 16.82 31.34 -80.03
C MET A 1 17.65 30.26 -79.39
N LYS A 2 18.41 30.60 -78.34
CA LYS A 2 19.30 29.67 -77.62
C LYS A 2 18.49 28.92 -76.58
N THR A 3 18.60 27.59 -76.60
CA THR A 3 18.05 26.67 -75.61
C THR A 3 18.95 26.72 -74.37
N THR A 4 18.40 27.14 -73.23
CA THR A 4 19.10 27.10 -71.95
C THR A 4 18.54 25.94 -71.13
N VAL A 5 19.32 24.88 -70.99
CA VAL A 5 19.05 23.81 -70.03
C VAL A 5 19.53 24.31 -68.67
N ALA A 6 18.61 24.51 -67.74
CA ALA A 6 18.93 24.82 -66.35
C ALA A 6 19.06 23.50 -65.58
N THR A 7 20.29 23.16 -65.19
CA THR A 7 20.57 22.04 -64.29
C THR A 7 20.24 22.49 -62.86
N LEU A 8 19.16 21.96 -62.27
CA LEU A 8 18.93 22.05 -60.83
C LEU A 8 19.92 21.10 -60.14
N LEU A 9 20.95 21.65 -59.48
CA LEU A 9 21.66 20.93 -58.42
C LEU A 9 20.74 20.90 -57.20
N ALA A 10 20.16 19.74 -56.90
CA ALA A 10 19.59 19.47 -55.58
C ALA A 10 20.76 19.30 -54.62
N ALA A 11 21.00 20.31 -53.77
CA ALA A 11 21.86 20.14 -52.60
C ALA A 11 21.12 19.20 -51.64
N ALA A 12 21.46 17.91 -51.68
CA ALA A 12 21.12 16.99 -50.60
C ALA A 12 21.89 17.46 -49.36
N GLY A 13 21.24 18.24 -48.52
CA GLY A 13 21.75 18.51 -47.17
C GLY A 13 21.88 17.17 -46.46
N SER A 14 23.06 16.88 -45.92
CA SER A 14 23.23 15.77 -44.98
C SER A 14 22.28 16.02 -43.82
N ALA A 15 21.14 15.33 -43.78
CA ALA A 15 20.35 15.24 -42.57
C ALA A 15 21.25 14.56 -41.53
N ALA A 16 21.54 15.25 -40.42
CA ALA A 16 22.23 14.65 -39.30
C ALA A 16 21.41 13.45 -38.80
N ALA A 17 22.08 12.38 -38.40
CA ALA A 17 21.41 11.23 -37.80
C ALA A 17 20.74 11.67 -36.49
N VAL A 18 19.49 11.27 -36.28
CA VAL A 18 18.75 11.57 -35.04
C VAL A 18 19.40 10.79 -33.90
N THR A 19 19.71 11.47 -32.79
CA THR A 19 20.32 10.82 -31.63
C THR A 19 19.29 10.10 -30.76
N ILE A 20 19.74 9.20 -29.90
CA ILE A 20 18.85 8.53 -28.93
C ILE A 20 18.24 9.54 -27.96
N SER A 21 19.00 10.53 -27.48
CA SER A 21 18.48 11.57 -26.60
C SER A 21 17.44 12.47 -27.27
N GLU A 22 17.59 12.77 -28.57
CA GLU A 22 16.57 13.48 -29.35
C GLU A 22 15.30 12.65 -29.52
N ILE A 23 15.43 11.33 -29.70
CA ILE A 23 14.27 10.42 -29.79
C ILE A 23 13.49 10.40 -28.49
N ASN A 24 14.17 10.20 -27.35
CA ASN A 24 13.48 10.21 -26.06
C ASN A 24 12.92 11.60 -25.74
N GLY A 25 13.72 12.65 -25.95
CA GLY A 25 13.37 14.02 -25.59
C GLY A 25 13.30 14.22 -24.08
N ASN A 26 12.99 15.45 -23.66
CA ASN A 26 12.97 15.85 -22.25
C ASN A 26 11.56 15.83 -21.63
N LYS A 27 10.72 14.91 -22.11
CA LYS A 27 9.31 14.75 -21.75
C LYS A 27 8.94 13.27 -21.72
N PHE A 28 7.76 12.94 -21.20
CA PHE A 28 7.24 11.57 -21.14
C PHE A 28 6.79 10.99 -22.50
N ILE A 29 6.57 11.84 -23.51
CA ILE A 29 6.22 11.42 -24.87
C ILE A 29 7.26 11.95 -25.84
N SER A 30 7.83 11.04 -26.61
CA SER A 30 8.83 11.33 -27.63
C SER A 30 8.35 12.39 -28.63
N PRO A 31 9.20 13.37 -28.99
CA PRO A 31 8.91 14.28 -30.09
C PRO A 31 8.88 13.59 -31.46
N TYR A 32 9.36 12.33 -31.54
CA TYR A 32 9.36 11.50 -32.74
C TYR A 32 8.26 10.43 -32.74
N ASN A 33 7.37 10.39 -31.75
CA ASN A 33 6.28 9.41 -31.70
C ASN A 33 5.52 9.31 -33.04
N GLY A 34 5.42 8.09 -33.57
CA GLY A 34 4.78 7.77 -34.84
C GLY A 34 5.63 8.06 -36.08
N THR A 35 6.85 8.56 -35.92
CA THR A 35 7.73 9.02 -37.02
C THR A 35 8.81 7.98 -37.32
N GLN A 36 9.21 7.91 -38.60
CA GLN A 36 10.36 7.13 -39.04
C GLN A 36 11.66 7.91 -38.76
N VAL A 37 12.59 7.30 -38.04
CA VAL A 37 13.95 7.79 -37.83
C VAL A 37 14.94 6.96 -38.62
N THR A 38 16.06 7.58 -39.00
CA THR A 38 17.09 6.97 -39.84
C THR A 38 18.48 7.19 -39.26
N GLY A 39 19.34 6.19 -39.39
CA GLY A 39 20.75 6.26 -39.00
C GLY A 39 20.98 6.34 -37.49
N VAL A 40 20.03 5.89 -36.67
CA VAL A 40 20.15 5.88 -35.20
C VAL A 40 21.32 4.97 -34.85
N GLU A 41 22.37 5.52 -34.25
CA GLU A 41 23.57 4.79 -33.83
C GLU A 41 23.56 4.57 -32.31
N GLY A 42 23.96 3.37 -31.88
CA GLY A 42 24.05 3.05 -30.46
C GLY A 42 24.81 1.77 -30.16
N LEU A 43 25.37 1.71 -28.96
CA LEU A 43 26.00 0.54 -28.36
C LEU A 43 24.94 -0.40 -27.80
N VAL A 44 24.95 -1.67 -28.21
CA VAL A 44 24.09 -2.72 -27.64
C VAL A 44 24.53 -3.01 -26.20
N THR A 45 23.72 -2.62 -25.23
CA THR A 45 24.01 -2.78 -23.80
C THR A 45 23.42 -4.06 -23.21
N ALA A 46 22.29 -4.52 -23.73
CA ALA A 46 21.62 -5.73 -23.29
C ALA A 46 20.69 -6.31 -24.38
N ILE A 47 20.39 -7.60 -24.24
CA ILE A 47 19.44 -8.33 -25.10
C ILE A 47 18.32 -8.87 -24.20
N GLU A 48 17.07 -8.62 -24.57
CA GLU A 48 15.87 -9.09 -23.89
C GLU A 48 15.10 -10.04 -24.82
N LYS A 49 14.14 -10.83 -24.31
CA LYS A 49 13.44 -11.86 -25.10
C LYS A 49 12.77 -11.33 -26.39
N SER A 50 12.37 -10.07 -26.42
CA SER A 50 11.61 -9.45 -27.51
C SER A 50 12.38 -8.34 -28.24
N GLY A 51 13.59 -8.01 -27.82
CA GLY A 51 14.33 -6.87 -28.38
C GLY A 51 15.74 -6.71 -27.84
N ILE A 52 16.30 -5.53 -28.07
CA ILE A 52 17.64 -5.13 -27.60
C ILE A 52 17.58 -3.74 -26.99
N PHE A 53 18.52 -3.44 -26.10
CA PHE A 53 18.72 -2.10 -25.57
C PHE A 53 19.96 -1.46 -26.20
N LEU A 54 19.81 -0.22 -26.63
CA LEU A 54 20.91 0.60 -27.15
C LEU A 54 21.21 1.74 -26.18
N ARG A 55 22.48 2.13 -26.12
CA ARG A 55 22.93 3.36 -25.49
C ARG A 55 23.67 4.23 -26.50
N SER A 56 23.45 5.55 -26.47
CA SER A 56 24.17 6.51 -27.30
C SER A 56 25.69 6.37 -27.12
N THR A 57 26.41 6.47 -28.24
CA THR A 57 27.88 6.56 -28.25
C THR A 57 28.38 7.99 -28.03
N GLU A 58 27.51 8.98 -28.24
CA GLU A 58 27.75 10.41 -28.03
C GLU A 58 26.64 10.96 -27.12
N PRO A 59 26.68 10.66 -25.80
CA PRO A 59 25.65 11.14 -24.89
C PRO A 59 25.70 12.66 -24.76
N ASP A 60 24.53 13.28 -24.59
CA ASP A 60 24.45 14.71 -24.31
C ASP A 60 24.70 15.00 -22.82
N GLN A 61 24.33 16.19 -22.36
CA GLN A 61 24.55 16.66 -20.99
C GLN A 61 23.25 17.10 -20.32
N ASP A 62 22.10 16.68 -20.84
CA ASP A 62 20.78 16.99 -20.29
C ASP A 62 20.29 15.82 -19.45
N ASP A 63 20.30 15.99 -18.11
CA ASP A 63 19.82 14.97 -17.16
C ASP A 63 18.33 14.62 -17.32
N ARG A 64 17.60 15.34 -18.18
CA ARG A 64 16.19 15.12 -18.52
C ARG A 64 16.00 14.20 -19.71
N THR A 65 17.05 13.82 -20.42
CA THR A 65 16.95 12.91 -21.59
C THR A 65 17.68 11.62 -21.31
N SER A 66 17.05 10.47 -21.60
CA SER A 66 17.76 9.20 -21.53
C SER A 66 18.64 9.00 -22.76
N GLU A 67 19.87 8.53 -22.52
CA GLU A 67 20.78 8.04 -23.56
C GLU A 67 20.50 6.59 -23.98
N GLY A 68 19.42 5.99 -23.48
CA GLY A 68 19.09 4.58 -23.62
C GLY A 68 17.77 4.43 -24.36
N ILE A 69 17.65 3.42 -25.22
CA ILE A 69 16.39 3.14 -25.91
C ILE A 69 16.19 1.64 -26.15
N TYR A 70 14.94 1.21 -26.06
CA TYR A 70 14.55 -0.15 -26.39
C TYR A 70 14.18 -0.28 -27.86
N VAL A 71 14.71 -1.31 -28.52
CA VAL A 71 14.37 -1.67 -29.90
C VAL A 71 13.54 -2.95 -29.86
N PHE A 72 12.23 -2.82 -30.02
CA PHE A 72 11.28 -3.94 -29.97
C PHE A 72 11.27 -4.69 -31.31
N ASN A 73 12.11 -5.73 -31.39
CA ASN A 73 12.10 -6.67 -32.50
C ASN A 73 12.80 -7.98 -32.13
N LYS A 74 12.05 -9.07 -32.02
CA LYS A 74 12.65 -10.38 -31.67
C LYS A 74 13.73 -10.85 -32.66
N ALA A 75 13.59 -10.54 -33.95
CA ALA A 75 14.52 -11.01 -34.98
C ALA A 75 15.84 -10.23 -35.04
N ILE A 76 15.94 -9.06 -34.39
CA ILE A 76 17.19 -8.29 -34.33
C ILE A 76 18.22 -8.96 -33.41
N ARG A 77 17.75 -9.73 -32.43
CA ARG A 77 18.57 -10.41 -31.42
C ARG A 77 19.61 -11.36 -32.03
N ASP A 78 19.26 -12.01 -33.13
CA ASP A 78 20.14 -12.97 -33.81
C ASP A 78 21.18 -12.28 -34.72
N LYS A 79 21.14 -10.94 -34.83
CA LYS A 79 22.00 -10.14 -35.72
C LYS A 79 23.08 -9.34 -34.99
N VAL A 80 22.98 -9.23 -33.67
CA VAL A 80 23.84 -8.35 -32.86
C VAL A 80 24.21 -9.03 -31.54
N HIS A 81 25.30 -8.58 -30.94
CA HIS A 81 25.77 -9.03 -29.63
C HIS A 81 25.91 -7.82 -28.70
N VAL A 82 25.85 -8.06 -27.39
CA VAL A 82 26.22 -7.05 -26.39
C VAL A 82 27.67 -6.59 -26.66
N GLY A 83 27.88 -5.27 -26.68
CA GLY A 83 29.16 -4.67 -27.05
C GLY A 83 29.32 -4.33 -28.53
N ASP A 84 28.33 -4.62 -29.38
CA ASP A 84 28.28 -4.12 -30.75
C ASP A 84 27.83 -2.65 -30.78
N VAL A 85 28.48 -1.81 -31.57
CA VAL A 85 27.94 -0.51 -31.99
C VAL A 85 27.24 -0.74 -33.33
N ILE A 86 25.95 -0.43 -33.37
CA ILE A 86 25.11 -0.64 -34.55
C ILE A 86 24.49 0.69 -35.01
N THR A 87 24.12 0.75 -36.28
CA THR A 87 23.20 1.76 -36.80
C THR A 87 21.94 1.09 -37.35
N LEU A 88 20.79 1.73 -37.21
CA LEU A 88 19.51 1.24 -37.73
C LEU A 88 18.58 2.40 -38.11
N ASP A 89 17.61 2.08 -38.94
CA ASP A 89 16.41 2.90 -39.12
C ASP A 89 15.23 2.19 -38.44
N GLY A 90 14.23 2.95 -37.99
CA GLY A 90 13.04 2.37 -37.37
C GLY A 90 11.94 3.40 -37.13
N LYS A 91 10.78 2.93 -36.69
CA LYS A 91 9.67 3.81 -36.30
C LYS A 91 9.70 4.00 -34.80
N VAL A 92 9.61 5.24 -34.33
CA VAL A 92 9.45 5.51 -32.89
C VAL A 92 7.98 5.35 -32.54
N ASP A 93 7.68 4.58 -31.51
CA ASP A 93 6.34 4.34 -30.99
C ASP A 93 6.31 4.52 -29.47
N GLU A 94 5.16 4.94 -28.95
CA GLU A 94 4.85 4.99 -27.53
C GLU A 94 4.00 3.79 -27.14
N TYR A 95 4.59 2.85 -26.40
CA TYR A 95 3.94 1.60 -26.02
C TYR A 95 3.40 1.64 -24.58
N ARG A 96 2.21 1.08 -24.37
CA ARG A 96 1.70 0.72 -23.04
C ARG A 96 0.72 -0.44 -23.13
N SER A 97 0.73 -1.31 -22.12
CA SER A 97 -0.16 -2.49 -22.06
C SER A 97 -1.54 -2.19 -21.45
N SER A 98 -1.72 -1.03 -20.83
CA SER A 98 -3.00 -0.55 -20.28
C SER A 98 -3.07 0.97 -20.40
N ALA A 99 -4.28 1.51 -20.57
CA ALA A 99 -4.52 2.95 -20.61
C ALA A 99 -4.24 3.66 -19.26
N LEU A 100 -4.10 2.89 -18.18
CA LEU A 100 -3.75 3.41 -16.84
C LEU A 100 -2.24 3.62 -16.65
N TYR A 101 -1.41 3.06 -17.53
CA TYR A 101 0.04 3.09 -17.39
C TYR A 101 0.67 4.23 -18.19
N SER A 102 1.82 4.68 -17.71
CA SER A 102 2.74 5.54 -18.48
C SER A 102 3.24 4.81 -19.73
N TYR A 103 3.62 5.59 -20.74
CA TYR A 103 4.16 5.06 -21.98
C TYR A 103 5.63 4.69 -21.83
N LEU A 104 6.08 3.79 -22.70
CA LEU A 104 7.46 3.46 -22.97
C LEU A 104 7.77 3.90 -24.40
N THR A 105 8.73 4.80 -24.58
CA THR A 105 9.30 5.11 -25.90
C THR A 105 10.14 3.93 -26.39
N GLU A 106 9.81 3.42 -27.59
CA GLU A 106 10.55 2.33 -28.22
C GLU A 106 10.73 2.54 -29.73
N ILE A 107 11.75 1.90 -30.31
CA ILE A 107 11.90 1.78 -31.76
C ILE A 107 11.33 0.44 -32.23
N THR A 108 10.36 0.49 -33.12
CA THR A 108 9.75 -0.68 -33.76
C THR A 108 10.16 -0.79 -35.22
N SER A 109 9.90 -1.96 -35.81
CA SER A 109 10.15 -2.25 -37.23
C SER A 109 11.56 -1.88 -37.73
N PRO A 110 12.64 -2.27 -37.02
CA PRO A 110 13.98 -1.88 -37.39
C PRO A 110 14.39 -2.46 -38.76
N ILE A 111 14.96 -1.60 -39.60
CA ILE A 111 15.53 -1.93 -40.92
C ILE A 111 16.94 -1.36 -41.03
N ASN A 112 17.68 -1.77 -42.06
CA ASN A 112 19.04 -1.29 -42.31
C ASN A 112 20.00 -1.45 -41.10
N VAL A 113 19.79 -2.49 -40.30
CA VAL A 113 20.62 -2.79 -39.13
C VAL A 113 22.03 -3.19 -39.59
N VAL A 114 23.03 -2.39 -39.23
CA VAL A 114 24.43 -2.60 -39.58
C VAL A 114 25.31 -2.54 -38.34
N VAL A 115 26.09 -3.59 -38.10
CA VAL A 115 27.14 -3.59 -37.07
C VAL A 115 28.33 -2.79 -37.58
N LYS A 116 28.62 -1.67 -36.92
CA LYS A 116 29.71 -0.74 -37.27
C LYS A 116 31.03 -1.18 -36.66
N SER A 117 30.98 -1.70 -35.43
CA SER A 117 32.11 -2.25 -34.70
C SER A 117 31.63 -3.16 -33.55
N SER A 118 32.52 -3.99 -33.01
CA SER A 118 32.18 -5.05 -32.05
C SER A 118 33.15 -5.11 -30.88
N ASN A 119 32.77 -5.85 -29.83
CA ASN A 119 33.57 -6.11 -28.62
C ASN A 119 33.95 -4.85 -27.83
N HIS A 120 33.09 -3.83 -27.82
CA HIS A 120 33.24 -2.69 -26.93
C HIS A 120 32.90 -3.07 -25.49
N THR A 121 33.62 -2.49 -24.54
CA THR A 121 33.30 -2.65 -23.12
C THR A 121 32.00 -1.93 -22.80
N VAL A 122 31.01 -2.68 -22.30
CA VAL A 122 29.76 -2.13 -21.78
C VAL A 122 29.91 -1.84 -20.29
N LYS A 123 30.16 -0.58 -19.94
CA LYS A 123 30.23 -0.13 -18.54
C LYS A 123 28.86 0.37 -18.07
N PRO A 124 28.29 -0.12 -16.95
CA PRO A 124 27.08 0.45 -16.35
C PRO A 124 27.36 1.80 -15.67
N LEU A 125 26.33 2.64 -15.56
CA LEU A 125 26.35 3.85 -14.72
C LEU A 125 26.02 3.48 -13.28
N ILE A 126 26.75 4.00 -12.30
CA ILE A 126 26.41 3.81 -10.88
C ILE A 126 25.33 4.81 -10.50
N LEU A 127 24.14 4.33 -10.13
CA LEU A 127 23.00 5.19 -9.83
C LEU A 127 23.26 6.02 -8.55
N GLY A 128 23.03 7.33 -8.61
CA GLY A 128 23.33 8.30 -7.55
C GLY A 128 24.81 8.73 -7.46
N VAL A 129 25.68 8.18 -8.31
CA VAL A 129 27.11 8.57 -8.39
C VAL A 129 27.44 9.10 -9.79
N ASP A 130 27.18 8.29 -10.82
CA ASP A 130 27.31 8.66 -12.23
C ASP A 130 26.00 9.29 -12.77
N THR A 131 24.91 9.23 -12.00
CA THR A 131 23.60 9.82 -12.29
C THR A 131 23.15 10.73 -11.15
N LEU A 132 22.03 11.44 -11.35
CA LEU A 132 21.30 12.05 -10.23
C LEU A 132 20.90 10.99 -9.17
N SER A 133 20.66 11.45 -7.94
CA SER A 133 20.01 10.63 -6.90
C SER A 133 18.49 10.72 -7.03
N PRO A 134 17.75 9.62 -6.78
CA PRO A 134 16.29 9.67 -6.79
C PRO A 134 15.75 10.71 -5.80
N PRO A 135 14.73 11.50 -6.17
CA PRO A 135 13.97 12.30 -5.22
C PRO A 135 13.33 11.41 -4.14
N THR A 136 13.27 11.93 -2.91
CA THR A 136 12.74 11.21 -1.72
C THR A 136 11.36 11.71 -1.32
N SER A 137 10.66 12.39 -2.23
CA SER A 137 9.30 12.91 -2.04
C SER A 137 8.77 13.33 -3.40
N ASP A 138 7.45 13.41 -3.53
CA ASP A 138 6.72 13.83 -4.73
C ASP A 138 6.98 13.00 -5.98
N PHE A 139 5.90 12.55 -6.63
CA PHE A 139 6.01 11.76 -7.85
C PHE A 139 5.95 12.60 -9.12
N SER A 140 5.17 13.68 -9.11
CA SER A 140 4.96 14.51 -10.29
C SER A 140 4.55 15.94 -9.93
N SER A 141 4.93 16.90 -10.78
CA SER A 141 4.39 18.27 -10.76
C SER A 141 2.87 18.33 -10.97
N LEU A 142 2.28 17.27 -11.51
CA LEU A 142 0.85 17.18 -11.81
C LEU A 142 -0.01 16.71 -10.62
N ASP A 143 0.62 16.34 -9.51
CA ASP A 143 -0.05 15.91 -8.27
C ASP A 143 -0.64 17.09 -7.51
N VAL A 144 -1.80 17.57 -7.98
CA VAL A 144 -2.51 18.67 -7.33
C VAL A 144 -2.96 18.22 -5.93
N GLY A 145 -2.46 18.91 -4.89
CA GLY A 145 -2.70 18.51 -3.50
C GLY A 145 -1.79 17.37 -3.01
N GLY A 146 -0.73 17.05 -3.76
CA GLY A 146 0.20 15.97 -3.46
C GLY A 146 -0.31 14.60 -3.92
N ILE A 147 0.47 13.55 -3.63
CA ILE A 147 0.21 12.17 -4.08
C ILE A 147 -1.13 11.60 -3.58
N PHE A 148 -1.68 12.15 -2.49
CA PHE A 148 -2.98 11.77 -1.91
C PHE A 148 -4.09 12.78 -2.20
N GLY A 149 -3.84 13.76 -3.07
CA GLY A 149 -4.77 14.83 -3.37
C GLY A 149 -6.12 14.32 -3.88
N VAL A 150 -7.20 14.92 -3.39
CA VAL A 150 -8.56 14.73 -3.89
C VAL A 150 -9.14 16.08 -4.35
N PRO A 151 -9.90 16.13 -5.47
CA PRO A 151 -10.18 15.04 -6.40
C PRO A 151 -8.90 14.50 -7.09
N ASN A 152 -8.82 13.17 -7.24
CA ASN A 152 -7.75 12.48 -7.97
C ASN A 152 -8.04 12.39 -9.48
N ASP A 153 -7.07 11.94 -10.30
CA ASP A 153 -7.15 11.89 -11.78
C ASP A 153 -7.63 13.21 -12.42
N VAL A 154 -7.17 14.35 -11.89
CA VAL A 154 -7.48 15.68 -12.44
C VAL A 154 -6.55 16.06 -13.60
N ASN A 155 -5.38 15.42 -13.66
CA ASN A 155 -4.39 15.56 -14.72
C ASN A 155 -3.96 14.17 -15.22
N ARG A 156 -3.41 14.13 -16.45
CA ARG A 156 -2.78 12.93 -17.00
C ARG A 156 -1.45 13.26 -17.65
N ILE A 157 -0.42 12.48 -17.35
CA ILE A 157 0.93 12.65 -17.90
C ILE A 157 0.88 12.61 -19.42
N SER A 158 0.17 11.65 -20.00
CA SER A 158 0.05 11.45 -21.45
C SER A 158 -0.67 12.59 -22.18
N VAL A 159 -1.45 13.41 -21.46
CA VAL A 159 -2.20 14.54 -22.04
C VAL A 159 -1.42 15.84 -21.88
N VAL A 160 -0.92 16.11 -20.67
CA VAL A 160 -0.18 17.35 -20.38
C VAL A 160 1.23 17.31 -20.97
N ASN A 161 1.86 16.12 -20.94
CA ASN A 161 3.23 15.86 -21.38
C ASN A 161 4.23 16.92 -20.84
N PRO A 162 4.36 17.01 -19.50
CA PRO A 162 5.23 18.02 -18.90
C PRO A 162 6.69 17.78 -19.28
N GLU A 163 7.48 18.85 -19.22
CA GLU A 163 8.94 18.75 -19.25
C GLU A 163 9.42 18.09 -17.95
N LEU A 164 10.38 17.17 -18.06
CA LEU A 164 10.87 16.43 -16.90
C LEU A 164 11.66 17.35 -15.95
N GLU A 165 11.43 17.18 -14.66
CA GLU A 165 12.26 17.76 -13.58
C GLU A 165 12.83 16.65 -12.65
N PRO A 166 13.81 15.84 -13.13
CA PRO A 166 14.37 14.68 -12.42
C PRO A 166 14.97 14.94 -11.03
N THR A 167 15.30 16.19 -10.73
CA THR A 167 15.83 16.59 -9.41
C THR A 167 14.72 16.78 -8.36
N LYS A 168 13.46 16.81 -8.79
CA LYS A 168 12.30 17.11 -7.93
C LYS A 168 11.31 15.95 -7.85
N TYR A 169 11.05 15.26 -8.96
CA TYR A 169 9.95 14.32 -9.06
C TYR A 169 10.41 12.91 -9.40
N GLY A 170 9.91 11.93 -8.65
CA GLY A 170 10.28 10.53 -8.81
C GLY A 170 10.02 9.96 -10.20
N LEU A 171 8.85 10.26 -10.80
CA LEU A 171 8.54 9.73 -12.14
C LEU A 171 9.48 10.31 -13.19
N ASP A 172 9.74 11.60 -13.12
CA ASP A 172 10.63 12.31 -14.03
C ASP A 172 12.06 11.77 -13.95
N PHE A 173 12.51 11.44 -12.74
CA PHE A 173 13.80 10.80 -12.50
C PHE A 173 13.92 9.42 -13.15
N TRP A 174 12.92 8.56 -12.94
CA TRP A 174 12.96 7.22 -13.53
C TRP A 174 12.78 7.25 -15.04
N GLU A 175 11.96 8.16 -15.55
CA GLU A 175 11.75 8.38 -16.98
C GLU A 175 13.05 8.78 -17.69
N SER A 176 13.82 9.70 -17.11
CA SER A 176 15.09 10.16 -17.72
C SER A 176 16.18 9.08 -17.74
N LEU A 177 15.95 7.92 -17.13
CA LEU A 177 16.87 6.78 -17.12
C LEU A 177 16.36 5.56 -17.90
N VAL A 178 15.15 5.57 -18.47
CA VAL A 178 14.60 4.42 -19.18
C VAL A 178 15.54 3.96 -20.30
N GLY A 179 15.83 2.66 -20.35
CA GLY A 179 16.76 2.04 -21.30
C GLY A 179 18.24 2.08 -20.89
N GLN A 180 18.61 2.79 -19.82
CA GLN A 180 19.99 2.83 -19.32
C GLN A 180 20.41 1.52 -18.65
N LEU A 181 21.67 1.12 -18.87
CA LEU A 181 22.33 0.10 -18.07
C LEU A 181 22.96 0.74 -16.83
N VAL A 182 22.47 0.37 -15.66
CA VAL A 182 22.88 0.93 -14.36
C VAL A 182 23.29 -0.16 -13.37
N THR A 183 24.05 0.25 -12.35
CA THR A 183 24.33 -0.52 -11.14
C THR A 183 23.76 0.22 -9.94
N LEU A 184 22.88 -0.44 -9.19
CA LEU A 184 22.40 -0.03 -7.88
C LEU A 184 23.36 -0.60 -6.84
N LYS A 185 23.84 0.25 -5.94
CA LYS A 185 24.73 -0.13 -4.83
C LYS A 185 23.92 -0.46 -3.59
N ASP A 186 24.43 -1.40 -2.79
CA ASP A 186 23.94 -1.68 -1.43
C ASP A 186 22.41 -1.86 -1.37
N VAL A 187 21.86 -2.65 -2.29
CA VAL A 187 20.42 -2.83 -2.47
C VAL A 187 19.81 -3.52 -1.25
N VAL A 188 18.72 -2.94 -0.75
CA VAL A 188 17.88 -3.47 0.33
C VAL A 188 16.47 -3.66 -0.20
N GLN A 189 15.91 -4.83 0.07
CA GLN A 189 14.56 -5.21 -0.27
C GLN A 189 13.55 -4.53 0.67
N VAL A 190 12.54 -3.87 0.11
CA VAL A 190 11.55 -3.10 0.88
C VAL A 190 10.15 -3.73 0.85
N SER A 191 9.96 -4.77 0.05
CA SER A 191 8.76 -5.62 0.04
C SER A 191 9.13 -7.10 0.07
N ARG A 192 8.17 -8.02 0.15
CA ARG A 192 8.39 -9.43 -0.21
C ARG A 192 8.21 -9.65 -1.72
N PRO A 193 8.67 -10.77 -2.31
CA PRO A 193 8.39 -11.10 -3.71
C PRO A 193 6.89 -11.26 -3.95
N ASN A 194 6.41 -10.79 -5.09
CA ASN A 194 5.07 -11.13 -5.55
C ASN A 194 5.07 -12.49 -6.30
N GLN A 195 3.90 -12.92 -6.78
CA GLN A 195 3.72 -14.20 -7.50
C GLN A 195 4.54 -14.34 -8.80
N TYR A 196 5.17 -13.27 -9.28
CA TYR A 196 6.03 -13.25 -10.47
C TYR A 196 7.52 -13.18 -10.12
N GLY A 197 7.87 -13.14 -8.82
CA GLY A 197 9.25 -12.92 -8.36
C GLY A 197 9.74 -11.47 -8.50
N ASP A 198 8.82 -10.52 -8.74
CA ASP A 198 9.12 -9.10 -8.72
C ASP A 198 9.23 -8.63 -7.26
N VAL A 199 10.24 -7.81 -6.97
CA VAL A 199 10.56 -7.35 -5.61
C VAL A 199 10.80 -5.84 -5.60
N TRP A 200 10.22 -5.10 -4.67
CA TRP A 200 10.55 -3.68 -4.51
C TRP A 200 11.83 -3.50 -3.70
N VAL A 201 12.67 -2.56 -4.15
CA VAL A 201 13.96 -2.29 -3.52
C VAL A 201 14.29 -0.79 -3.45
N ARG A 202 15.25 -0.48 -2.59
CA ARG A 202 16.02 0.77 -2.59
C ARG A 202 17.51 0.45 -2.68
N GLY A 203 18.32 1.40 -3.14
CA GLY A 203 19.78 1.31 -3.07
C GLY A 203 20.38 2.14 -1.93
N GLY A 204 21.71 2.27 -1.95
CA GLY A 204 22.52 3.03 -0.99
C GLY A 204 22.45 4.56 -1.13
N TRP A 205 21.42 5.09 -1.82
CA TRP A 205 21.15 6.52 -1.86
C TRP A 205 20.39 6.99 -0.62
N LYS A 206 20.16 8.30 -0.51
CA LYS A 206 19.33 8.88 0.56
C LYS A 206 17.89 8.41 0.40
N VAL A 207 17.29 7.95 1.50
CA VAL A 207 15.90 7.47 1.55
C VAL A 207 15.22 8.03 2.80
N THR A 208 13.96 8.43 2.70
CA THR A 208 13.10 8.83 3.83
C THR A 208 12.25 7.66 4.31
N GLY A 209 11.64 7.74 5.50
CA GLY A 209 10.66 6.74 5.94
C GLY A 209 11.18 5.32 6.21
N ILE A 210 12.49 5.10 6.35
CA ILE A 210 13.03 3.76 6.66
C ILE A 210 12.53 3.31 8.04
N ASN A 211 11.82 2.19 8.07
CA ASN A 211 11.38 1.56 9.33
C ASN A 211 12.43 0.59 9.89
N GLU A 212 12.25 0.18 11.15
CA GLU A 212 13.17 -0.70 11.89
C GLU A 212 13.39 -2.06 11.20
N HIS A 213 12.49 -2.45 10.30
CA HIS A 213 12.52 -3.74 9.59
C HIS A 213 13.06 -3.62 8.17
N GLY A 214 13.60 -2.44 7.81
CA GLY A 214 14.31 -2.20 6.56
C GLY A 214 13.41 -1.90 5.37
N GLY A 215 12.09 -1.88 5.57
CA GLY A 215 11.12 -1.37 4.60
C GLY A 215 11.12 0.15 4.54
N VAL A 216 10.20 0.68 3.72
CA VAL A 216 9.98 2.13 3.64
C VAL A 216 8.51 2.42 3.91
N THR A 217 8.26 3.17 4.96
CA THR A 217 6.93 3.56 5.41
C THR A 217 6.48 4.79 4.63
N MET A 218 5.25 4.72 4.14
CA MET A 218 4.62 5.84 3.45
C MET A 218 4.21 6.91 4.45
N LEU A 219 4.69 8.14 4.23
CA LEU A 219 4.52 9.28 5.12
C LEU A 219 3.59 10.33 4.51
N ASP A 220 3.39 11.45 5.21
CA ASP A 220 2.64 12.58 4.68
C ASP A 220 3.34 13.20 3.46
N GLY A 221 2.65 13.25 2.33
CA GLY A 221 3.20 13.71 1.04
C GLY A 221 4.24 12.78 0.40
N ASP A 222 4.58 11.64 1.01
CA ASP A 222 5.65 10.76 0.55
C ASP A 222 5.15 9.31 0.41
N SER A 223 5.16 8.78 -0.81
CA SER A 223 4.87 7.36 -1.10
C SER A 223 6.07 6.64 -1.74
N ASN A 224 7.27 7.05 -1.34
CA ASN A 224 8.56 6.40 -1.59
C ASN A 224 8.95 6.36 -3.09
N PRO A 225 9.02 7.52 -3.78
CA PRO A 225 9.43 7.61 -5.18
C PRO A 225 10.86 7.11 -5.46
N GLU A 226 11.71 7.04 -4.44
CA GLU A 226 13.08 6.57 -4.55
C GLU A 226 13.21 5.03 -4.64
N THR A 227 12.09 4.31 -4.72
CA THR A 227 12.04 2.85 -4.84
C THR A 227 11.72 2.42 -6.28
N LEU A 228 12.11 1.20 -6.61
CA LEU A 228 11.82 0.60 -7.91
C LEU A 228 11.67 -0.92 -7.79
N VAL A 229 11.04 -1.52 -8.79
CA VAL A 229 10.86 -2.98 -8.87
C VAL A 229 12.11 -3.64 -9.47
N ILE A 230 12.60 -4.72 -8.89
CA ILE A 230 13.45 -5.69 -9.58
C ILE A 230 12.55 -6.63 -10.35
N GLY A 231 12.67 -6.63 -11.67
CA GLY A 231 11.92 -7.51 -12.57
C GLY A 231 12.65 -8.81 -12.90
N SER A 232 12.18 -9.48 -13.95
CA SER A 232 12.78 -10.74 -14.42
C SER A 232 14.21 -10.56 -14.96
N PRO A 233 15.15 -11.46 -14.61
CA PRO A 233 16.50 -11.46 -15.14
C PRO A 233 16.59 -11.63 -16.67
N LEU A 234 17.51 -10.91 -17.29
CA LEU A 234 17.70 -10.92 -18.75
C LEU A 234 18.39 -12.19 -19.28
N ASP A 235 19.18 -12.88 -18.46
CA ASP A 235 19.82 -14.16 -18.80
C ASP A 235 18.87 -15.38 -18.70
N GLY A 236 17.62 -15.16 -18.27
CA GLY A 236 16.62 -16.22 -18.10
C GLY A 236 16.71 -17.01 -16.80
N THR A 237 17.60 -16.62 -15.88
CA THR A 237 17.55 -17.11 -14.49
C THR A 237 16.32 -16.56 -13.75
N SER A 238 16.06 -17.08 -12.55
CA SER A 238 14.88 -16.69 -11.75
C SER A 238 15.32 -16.12 -10.41
N ASN A 239 14.67 -15.03 -10.00
CA ASN A 239 14.84 -14.47 -8.67
C ASN A 239 14.29 -15.44 -7.61
N PRO A 240 14.83 -15.43 -6.38
CA PRO A 240 14.29 -16.20 -5.26
C PRO A 240 12.87 -15.73 -4.87
N ASP A 241 12.06 -16.67 -4.36
CA ASP A 241 10.67 -16.47 -3.95
C ASP A 241 10.46 -16.53 -2.42
N ASP A 242 11.52 -16.85 -1.67
CA ASP A 242 11.52 -17.02 -0.20
C ASP A 242 12.14 -15.82 0.55
N THR A 243 12.45 -14.72 -0.15
CA THR A 243 13.00 -13.51 0.44
C THR A 243 11.93 -12.66 1.13
N LYS A 244 12.37 -11.70 1.93
CA LYS A 244 11.47 -10.84 2.70
C LYS A 244 11.99 -9.41 2.86
N MET A 245 11.12 -8.55 3.35
CA MET A 245 11.45 -7.15 3.62
C MET A 245 12.67 -7.05 4.55
N GLY A 246 13.58 -6.12 4.24
CA GLY A 246 14.82 -5.89 4.97
C GLY A 246 15.99 -6.77 4.54
N ASP A 247 15.78 -7.79 3.71
CA ASP A 247 16.89 -8.59 3.16
C ASP A 247 17.84 -7.68 2.33
N THR A 248 19.15 -7.84 2.52
CA THR A 248 20.17 -7.12 1.76
C THR A 248 20.59 -7.96 0.56
N ILE A 249 20.53 -7.39 -0.63
CA ILE A 249 20.85 -8.04 -1.91
C ILE A 249 22.29 -7.76 -2.35
N GLY A 250 22.85 -6.60 -1.98
CA GLY A 250 24.16 -6.15 -2.47
C GLY A 250 24.03 -5.36 -3.76
N ASP A 251 24.98 -5.48 -4.68
CA ASP A 251 24.93 -4.71 -5.93
C ASP A 251 24.06 -5.40 -6.99
N VAL A 252 23.18 -4.64 -7.64
CA VAL A 252 22.35 -5.13 -8.74
C VAL A 252 22.64 -4.33 -10.00
N THR A 253 23.03 -5.01 -11.08
CA THR A 253 23.27 -4.38 -12.39
C THR A 253 22.19 -4.82 -13.39
N GLY A 254 21.65 -3.89 -14.16
CA GLY A 254 20.52 -4.14 -15.04
C GLY A 254 20.04 -2.91 -15.80
N ILE A 255 18.98 -3.09 -16.56
CA ILE A 255 18.40 -2.06 -17.43
C ILE A 255 17.20 -1.42 -16.73
N ILE A 256 17.16 -0.08 -16.63
CA ILE A 256 15.95 0.64 -16.22
C ILE A 256 14.89 0.52 -17.32
N TYR A 257 13.68 0.18 -16.94
CA TYR A 257 12.59 -0.11 -17.87
C TYR A 257 11.24 0.32 -17.29
N ASN A 258 10.27 0.60 -18.16
CA ASN A 258 8.89 0.84 -17.75
C ASN A 258 8.02 -0.32 -18.26
N ALA A 259 7.34 -1.01 -17.34
CA ALA A 259 6.38 -2.05 -17.70
C ALA A 259 5.38 -2.32 -16.59
N PHE A 260 4.19 -2.78 -16.98
CA PHE A 260 3.10 -3.16 -16.07
C PHE A 260 2.74 -2.06 -15.07
N GLY A 261 2.89 -0.79 -15.47
CA GLY A 261 2.54 0.37 -14.65
C GLY A 261 3.60 0.79 -13.63
N PHE A 262 4.81 0.23 -13.68
CA PHE A 262 5.90 0.56 -12.75
C PHE A 262 7.25 0.65 -13.46
N TYR A 263 8.09 1.55 -12.93
CA TYR A 263 9.51 1.59 -13.27
C TYR A 263 10.21 0.44 -12.56
N ARG A 264 11.12 -0.20 -13.28
CA ARG A 264 11.79 -1.41 -12.82
C ARG A 264 13.21 -1.46 -13.34
N ILE A 265 14.06 -2.23 -12.66
CA ILE A 265 15.32 -2.72 -13.20
C ILE A 265 15.13 -4.15 -13.68
N LEU A 266 15.52 -4.42 -14.92
CA LEU A 266 15.69 -5.78 -15.46
C LEU A 266 17.12 -6.21 -15.15
N PRO A 267 17.36 -7.02 -14.11
CA PRO A 267 18.72 -7.38 -13.72
C PRO A 267 19.36 -8.25 -14.80
N LEU A 268 20.68 -8.14 -14.97
CA LEU A 268 21.40 -8.96 -15.96
C LEU A 268 21.30 -10.46 -15.63
N THR A 269 21.33 -10.78 -14.33
CA THR A 269 21.23 -12.13 -13.76
C THR A 269 20.33 -12.09 -12.53
N ALA A 270 19.85 -13.24 -12.07
CA ALA A 270 19.07 -13.34 -10.83
C ALA A 270 19.78 -12.69 -9.65
N ILE A 271 18.98 -12.03 -8.81
CA ILE A 271 19.45 -11.51 -7.52
C ILE A 271 19.70 -12.67 -6.54
N SER A 272 20.59 -12.43 -5.58
CA SER A 272 20.87 -13.38 -4.51
C SER A 272 21.11 -12.61 -3.22
N PRO A 273 20.18 -12.65 -2.24
CA PRO A 273 20.36 -12.00 -0.96
C PRO A 273 21.68 -12.41 -0.29
N ILE A 274 22.48 -11.42 0.09
CA ILE A 274 23.76 -11.63 0.79
C ILE A 274 23.58 -11.64 2.32
N LYS A 275 22.46 -11.10 2.81
CA LYS A 275 22.11 -11.11 4.23
C LYS A 275 20.59 -11.09 4.39
N SER A 276 20.07 -12.09 5.06
CA SER A 276 18.65 -12.12 5.44
C SER A 276 18.39 -11.25 6.68
N ALA A 277 17.28 -10.51 6.66
CA ALA A 277 16.71 -9.86 7.84
C ALA A 277 16.17 -10.90 8.84
N SER A 278 16.00 -10.46 10.08
CA SER A 278 15.31 -11.27 11.09
C SER A 278 13.81 -11.32 10.77
N ALA A 279 13.20 -12.47 11.02
CA ALA A 279 11.74 -12.64 11.01
C ALA A 279 11.13 -12.52 12.41
N ASP A 280 11.96 -12.34 13.44
CA ASP A 280 11.53 -12.33 14.84
C ASP A 280 10.71 -11.08 15.17
N ALA A 281 9.44 -11.27 15.49
CA ALA A 281 8.57 -10.21 16.00
C ALA A 281 8.32 -10.39 17.51
N PRO A 282 8.63 -9.39 18.36
CA PRO A 282 8.32 -9.44 19.78
C PRO A 282 6.80 -9.45 20.01
N GLY A 283 6.36 -10.06 21.11
CA GLY A 283 4.98 -9.92 21.58
C GLY A 283 4.76 -8.60 22.32
N ALA A 284 3.51 -8.32 22.66
CA ALA A 284 3.11 -7.13 23.40
C ALA A 284 3.88 -6.98 24.73
N SER A 285 4.30 -5.76 25.06
CA SER A 285 5.09 -5.50 26.28
C SER A 285 4.24 -5.42 27.57
N PHE A 286 2.91 -5.41 27.43
CA PHE A 286 1.96 -5.28 28.52
C PHE A 286 0.83 -6.30 28.41
N LYS A 287 0.13 -6.52 29.52
CA LYS A 287 -1.00 -7.45 29.63
C LYS A 287 -2.16 -6.83 30.41
N SER A 288 -3.31 -7.47 30.31
CA SER A 288 -4.51 -7.14 31.07
C SER A 288 -4.26 -7.08 32.58
N GLU A 289 -4.90 -6.13 33.25
CA GLU A 289 -5.03 -6.05 34.71
C GLU A 289 -6.26 -6.81 35.24
N GLY A 290 -7.07 -7.38 34.34
CA GLY A 290 -8.27 -8.16 34.66
C GLY A 290 -9.39 -7.36 35.34
N ASN A 291 -9.36 -6.03 35.22
CA ASN A 291 -10.35 -5.12 35.77
C ASN A 291 -10.38 -3.80 34.97
N CYS A 292 -11.33 -2.91 35.26
CA CYS A 292 -11.54 -1.68 34.50
C CYS A 292 -10.32 -0.74 34.39
N ARG A 293 -9.27 -0.88 35.21
CA ARG A 293 -8.10 0.02 35.21
C ARG A 293 -7.13 -0.25 34.05
N GLY A 294 -7.17 -1.44 33.47
CA GLY A 294 -6.26 -1.83 32.40
C GLY A 294 -6.84 -3.02 31.65
N ILE A 295 -7.82 -2.76 30.79
CA ILE A 295 -8.37 -3.73 29.85
C ILE A 295 -7.52 -3.69 28.57
N THR A 296 -7.18 -4.85 28.03
CA THR A 296 -6.49 -4.95 26.75
C THR A 296 -7.46 -5.09 25.59
N PHE A 297 -7.21 -4.32 24.53
CA PHE A 297 -7.98 -4.32 23.29
C PHE A 297 -7.04 -4.69 22.14
N ALA A 298 -7.45 -5.55 21.22
CA ALA A 298 -6.69 -5.79 20.00
C ALA A 298 -7.49 -5.40 18.76
N ASN A 299 -6.79 -4.90 17.74
CA ASN A 299 -7.33 -4.71 16.40
C ASN A 299 -6.66 -5.73 15.47
N TYR A 300 -7.45 -6.53 14.76
CA TYR A 300 -6.89 -7.56 13.89
C TYR A 300 -7.81 -7.89 12.71
N ASN A 301 -7.33 -7.56 11.52
CA ASN A 301 -7.87 -8.09 10.28
C ASN A 301 -7.26 -9.48 10.03
N ALA A 302 -8.11 -10.51 10.03
CA ALA A 302 -7.70 -11.91 9.95
C ALA A 302 -7.70 -12.50 8.53
N ARG A 303 -7.96 -11.66 7.51
CA ARG A 303 -7.97 -11.99 6.07
C ARG A 303 -8.79 -13.23 5.69
N ASN A 304 -10.02 -13.04 5.20
CA ASN A 304 -10.92 -14.10 4.77
C ASN A 304 -10.96 -15.30 5.73
N LEU A 305 -11.15 -15.04 7.02
CA LEU A 305 -11.21 -16.07 8.05
C LEU A 305 -12.53 -16.85 7.92
N GLY A 306 -12.45 -18.13 7.55
CA GLY A 306 -13.57 -19.08 7.54
C GLY A 306 -13.37 -20.21 8.55
N PRO A 307 -14.37 -21.09 8.75
CA PRO A 307 -14.34 -22.10 9.81
C PRO A 307 -13.25 -23.17 9.61
N GLU A 308 -12.83 -23.39 8.36
CA GLU A 308 -11.82 -24.39 7.97
C GLU A 308 -10.53 -23.72 7.46
N SER A 309 -10.33 -22.42 7.73
CA SER A 309 -9.15 -21.69 7.26
C SER A 309 -7.87 -22.30 7.86
N LYS A 310 -6.91 -22.61 7.00
CA LYS A 310 -5.59 -23.13 7.41
C LYS A 310 -4.78 -22.13 8.26
N THR A 311 -5.17 -20.86 8.25
CA THR A 311 -4.55 -19.78 9.03
C THR A 311 -4.99 -19.77 10.50
N ILE A 312 -6.06 -20.50 10.89
CA ILE A 312 -6.55 -20.52 12.28
C ILE A 312 -5.44 -20.82 13.30
N PRO A 313 -4.57 -21.84 13.14
CA PRO A 313 -3.49 -22.08 14.10
C PRO A 313 -2.50 -20.91 14.23
N GLY A 314 -2.17 -20.26 13.11
CA GLY A 314 -1.30 -19.08 13.10
C GLY A 314 -1.94 -17.89 13.81
N ILE A 315 -3.22 -17.60 13.50
CA ILE A 315 -4.03 -16.56 14.14
C ILE A 315 -4.12 -16.82 15.65
N THR A 316 -4.39 -18.06 16.05
CA THR A 316 -4.43 -18.47 17.46
C THR A 316 -3.10 -18.23 18.15
N SER A 317 -1.96 -18.61 17.55
CA SER A 317 -0.65 -18.34 18.13
C SER A 317 -0.35 -16.85 18.23
N GLN A 318 -0.71 -16.04 17.22
CA GLN A 318 -0.56 -14.59 17.32
C GLN A 318 -1.41 -14.01 18.46
N ILE A 319 -2.67 -14.44 18.63
CA ILE A 319 -3.54 -13.97 19.72
C ILE A 319 -3.02 -14.39 21.09
N VAL A 320 -2.61 -15.65 21.25
CA VAL A 320 -2.21 -16.23 22.53
C VAL A 320 -0.80 -15.78 22.93
N ASP A 321 0.16 -15.97 22.04
CA ASP A 321 1.59 -15.85 22.34
C ASP A 321 2.12 -14.43 22.10
N LYS A 322 1.61 -13.73 21.08
CA LYS A 322 2.10 -12.40 20.70
C LYS A 322 1.25 -11.29 21.29
N MET A 323 -0.07 -11.35 21.21
CA MET A 323 -0.97 -10.35 21.78
C MET A 323 -1.29 -10.61 23.27
N LEU A 324 -0.83 -11.74 23.82
CA LEU A 324 -1.02 -12.11 25.23
C LEU A 324 -2.50 -12.24 25.66
N SER A 325 -3.34 -12.81 24.79
CA SER A 325 -4.77 -13.04 25.00
C SER A 325 -5.55 -11.78 25.43
N PRO A 326 -5.76 -10.81 24.51
CA PRO A 326 -6.48 -9.56 24.77
C PRO A 326 -7.88 -9.76 25.35
N ASP A 327 -8.36 -8.82 26.17
CA ASP A 327 -9.68 -8.95 26.79
C ASP A 327 -10.83 -8.74 25.79
N LEU A 328 -10.62 -7.92 24.76
CA LEU A 328 -11.57 -7.66 23.69
C LEU A 328 -10.83 -7.46 22.36
N ILE A 329 -11.28 -8.12 21.30
CA ILE A 329 -10.67 -8.10 19.97
C ILE A 329 -11.68 -7.53 18.97
N PHE A 330 -11.31 -6.45 18.30
CA PHE A 330 -11.94 -5.95 17.08
C PHE A 330 -11.44 -6.82 15.94
N LEU A 331 -12.28 -7.75 15.47
CA LEU A 331 -11.95 -8.70 14.41
C LEU A 331 -12.62 -8.27 13.10
N GLN A 332 -11.87 -8.20 12.01
CA GLN A 332 -12.38 -7.96 10.65
C GLN A 332 -12.14 -9.18 9.77
N GLU A 333 -12.72 -9.16 8.56
CA GLU A 333 -12.51 -10.21 7.54
C GLU A 333 -13.03 -11.60 7.97
N VAL A 334 -14.09 -11.63 8.78
CA VAL A 334 -14.76 -12.87 9.20
C VAL A 334 -15.76 -13.29 8.12
N LEU A 335 -15.59 -14.49 7.57
CA LEU A 335 -16.50 -15.13 6.64
C LEU A 335 -17.65 -15.83 7.37
N ASP A 336 -18.72 -16.09 6.64
CA ASP A 336 -19.79 -16.97 7.10
C ASP A 336 -19.36 -18.44 7.27
N GLY A 337 -20.26 -19.27 7.79
CA GLY A 337 -20.03 -20.66 8.11
C GLY A 337 -19.83 -21.60 6.91
N SER A 338 -19.87 -21.08 5.68
CA SER A 338 -19.53 -21.78 4.44
C SER A 338 -18.20 -21.31 3.82
N GLY A 339 -17.51 -20.36 4.47
CA GLY A 339 -16.28 -19.77 3.95
C GLY A 339 -16.57 -18.92 2.72
N GLU A 340 -15.94 -19.23 1.58
CA GLU A 340 -16.15 -18.51 0.31
C GLU A 340 -17.25 -19.12 -0.56
N THR A 341 -17.92 -20.19 -0.10
CA THR A 341 -18.95 -20.87 -0.91
C THR A 341 -20.24 -20.05 -0.93
N ASP A 342 -20.67 -19.61 -2.11
CA ASP A 342 -21.92 -18.87 -2.32
C ASP A 342 -23.15 -19.79 -2.26
N ASP A 343 -23.66 -20.08 -1.05
CA ASP A 343 -24.82 -20.95 -0.80
C ASP A 343 -25.98 -20.28 -0.02
N GLY A 344 -25.86 -18.98 0.28
CA GLY A 344 -26.86 -18.17 0.99
C GLY A 344 -26.79 -18.27 2.52
N VAL A 345 -25.83 -19.01 3.09
CA VAL A 345 -25.50 -18.91 4.52
C VAL A 345 -24.90 -17.54 4.78
N VAL A 346 -25.34 -16.88 5.86
CA VAL A 346 -24.83 -15.55 6.23
C VAL A 346 -24.24 -15.49 7.63
N SER A 347 -24.49 -16.48 8.50
CA SER A 347 -23.99 -16.48 9.88
C SER A 347 -22.52 -16.92 9.94
N GLY A 348 -21.72 -16.22 10.74
CA GLY A 348 -20.28 -16.42 10.95
C GLY A 348 -20.01 -17.15 12.25
N GLU A 349 -21.07 -17.59 12.94
CA GLU A 349 -21.00 -18.31 14.21
C GLU A 349 -20.05 -19.50 14.15
N LYS A 350 -20.09 -20.31 13.07
CA LYS A 350 -19.16 -21.45 12.90
C LYS A 350 -17.70 -21.00 12.83
N THR A 351 -17.43 -19.92 12.11
CA THR A 351 -16.09 -19.32 11.97
C THR A 351 -15.57 -18.85 13.33
N LEU A 352 -16.38 -18.07 14.04
CA LEU A 352 -16.02 -17.51 15.35
C LEU A 352 -15.88 -18.61 16.40
N GLN A 353 -16.73 -19.66 16.35
CA GLN A 353 -16.62 -20.84 17.20
C GLN A 353 -15.33 -21.60 16.96
N ALA A 354 -14.93 -21.80 15.70
CA ALA A 354 -13.68 -22.49 15.36
C ALA A 354 -12.46 -21.75 15.92
N LEU A 355 -12.41 -20.43 15.76
CA LEU A 355 -11.32 -19.60 16.32
C LEU A 355 -11.34 -19.62 17.86
N ALA A 356 -12.49 -19.40 18.49
CA ALA A 356 -12.61 -19.40 19.95
C ALA A 356 -12.20 -20.75 20.56
N ALA A 357 -12.62 -21.88 19.95
CA ALA A 357 -12.24 -23.22 20.38
C ALA A 357 -10.73 -23.47 20.21
N SER A 358 -10.13 -22.96 19.13
CA SER A 358 -8.68 -23.04 18.92
C SER A 358 -7.91 -22.29 20.00
N ILE A 359 -8.34 -21.06 20.34
CA ILE A 359 -7.75 -20.26 21.42
C ILE A 359 -7.90 -20.96 22.77
N GLU A 360 -9.08 -21.46 23.10
CA GLU A 360 -9.33 -22.19 24.35
C GLU A 360 -8.45 -23.44 24.44
N SER A 361 -8.34 -24.21 23.35
CA SER A 361 -7.48 -25.39 23.32
C SER A 361 -5.99 -25.06 23.49
N ALA A 362 -5.53 -23.91 22.98
CA ALA A 362 -4.13 -23.51 23.05
C ALA A 362 -3.74 -22.89 24.41
N SER A 363 -4.66 -22.16 25.05
CA SER A 363 -4.35 -21.30 26.20
C SER A 363 -5.16 -21.59 27.47
N GLY A 364 -6.27 -22.31 27.34
CA GLY A 364 -7.29 -22.44 28.40
C GLY A 364 -8.14 -21.18 28.61
N VAL A 365 -7.91 -20.11 27.85
CA VAL A 365 -8.70 -18.87 27.92
C VAL A 365 -9.95 -19.02 27.05
N VAL A 366 -11.12 -18.87 27.67
CA VAL A 366 -12.40 -18.91 26.97
C VAL A 366 -12.70 -17.54 26.37
N TYR A 367 -13.01 -17.52 25.08
CA TYR A 367 -13.57 -16.35 24.41
C TYR A 367 -15.04 -16.62 24.06
N ASN A 368 -15.87 -15.60 24.26
CA ASN A 368 -17.17 -15.51 23.64
C ASN A 368 -17.10 -14.50 22.48
N TYR A 369 -18.13 -14.44 21.65
CA TYR A 369 -18.16 -13.56 20.49
C TYR A 369 -19.53 -12.96 20.26
N THR A 370 -19.56 -11.86 19.51
CA THR A 370 -20.80 -11.28 19.02
C THR A 370 -20.62 -10.68 17.64
N GLU A 371 -21.66 -10.81 16.82
CA GLU A 371 -21.70 -10.35 15.44
C GLU A 371 -23.12 -9.96 15.04
N ILE A 372 -23.25 -9.28 13.90
CA ILE A 372 -24.53 -9.16 13.19
C ILE A 372 -24.31 -9.70 11.78
N ALA A 373 -24.92 -10.85 11.48
CA ALA A 373 -24.89 -11.44 10.16
C ALA A 373 -25.41 -10.44 9.11
N PRO A 374 -24.72 -10.27 7.97
CA PRO A 374 -25.18 -9.39 6.91
C PRO A 374 -26.41 -9.95 6.19
N ILE A 375 -27.01 -9.13 5.34
CA ILE A 375 -27.92 -9.63 4.30
C ILE A 375 -27.03 -10.21 3.19
N ASP A 376 -27.42 -11.38 2.67
CA ASP A 376 -26.67 -12.09 1.63
C ASP A 376 -26.26 -11.16 0.49
N LYS A 377 -24.96 -11.10 0.20
CA LYS A 377 -24.32 -10.31 -0.88
C LYS A 377 -24.47 -8.79 -0.78
N GLN A 378 -24.95 -8.26 0.34
CA GLN A 378 -25.13 -6.81 0.52
C GLN A 378 -23.93 -6.13 1.18
N ASP A 379 -23.06 -6.91 1.84
CA ASP A 379 -21.82 -6.43 2.41
C ASP A 379 -20.69 -6.86 1.47
N GLY A 380 -19.84 -5.91 1.04
CA GLY A 380 -18.77 -6.22 0.08
C GLY A 380 -17.70 -7.14 0.67
N GLY A 381 -16.71 -7.51 -0.13
CA GLY A 381 -15.67 -8.46 0.28
C GLY A 381 -15.44 -9.50 -0.78
N VAL A 382 -14.86 -10.65 -0.39
CA VAL A 382 -14.77 -11.80 -1.29
C VAL A 382 -16.18 -12.23 -1.72
N PRO A 383 -16.41 -12.49 -3.02
CA PRO A 383 -17.70 -12.98 -3.49
C PRO A 383 -18.15 -14.23 -2.72
N GLY A 384 -19.42 -14.26 -2.31
CA GLY A 384 -20.03 -15.40 -1.63
C GLY A 384 -19.79 -15.50 -0.11
N GLY A 385 -18.76 -14.84 0.43
CA GLY A 385 -18.34 -15.09 1.82
C GLY A 385 -18.99 -14.25 2.92
N ASN A 386 -19.85 -13.30 2.56
CA ASN A 386 -20.61 -12.46 3.49
C ASN A 386 -19.74 -11.89 4.64
N ILE A 387 -18.62 -11.25 4.26
CA ILE A 387 -17.61 -10.75 5.20
C ILE A 387 -18.21 -9.73 6.17
N ARG A 388 -17.80 -9.80 7.44
CA ARG A 388 -18.17 -8.82 8.46
C ARG A 388 -17.10 -8.57 9.52
N GLN A 389 -17.37 -7.55 10.33
CA GLN A 389 -16.73 -7.33 11.61
C GLN A 389 -17.40 -8.17 12.71
N ALA A 390 -16.60 -8.59 13.68
CA ALA A 390 -17.06 -9.25 14.89
C ALA A 390 -16.27 -8.76 16.10
N TYR A 391 -16.78 -9.08 17.29
CA TYR A 391 -16.01 -8.98 18.52
C TYR A 391 -15.75 -10.39 19.06
N LEU A 392 -14.50 -10.69 19.42
CA LEU A 392 -14.18 -11.75 20.36
C LEU A 392 -13.86 -11.09 21.70
N TYR A 393 -14.32 -11.66 22.81
CA TYR A 393 -14.09 -11.08 24.12
C TYR A 393 -14.00 -12.14 25.21
N ARG A 394 -13.26 -11.82 26.26
CA ARG A 394 -13.12 -12.63 27.46
C ARG A 394 -14.29 -12.37 28.42
N PRO A 395 -15.25 -13.30 28.56
CA PRO A 395 -16.46 -13.07 29.36
C PRO A 395 -16.18 -12.99 30.87
N ASP A 396 -14.99 -13.41 31.33
CA ASP A 396 -14.54 -13.24 32.71
C ASP A 396 -14.05 -11.82 33.03
N ILE A 397 -13.79 -10.99 32.00
CA ILE A 397 -13.24 -9.63 32.13
C ILE A 397 -14.23 -8.56 31.67
N VAL A 398 -14.91 -8.78 30.54
CA VAL A 398 -15.87 -7.83 29.95
C VAL A 398 -17.18 -8.51 29.58
N GLU A 399 -18.28 -7.77 29.66
CA GLU A 399 -19.60 -8.23 29.25
C GLU A 399 -20.38 -7.10 28.55
N LEU A 400 -21.28 -7.48 27.63
CA LEU A 400 -22.18 -6.54 26.97
C LEU A 400 -23.06 -5.81 28.01
N TYR A 401 -23.16 -4.50 27.88
CA TYR A 401 -23.99 -3.68 28.73
C TYR A 401 -25.44 -3.68 28.23
N GLN A 402 -26.34 -4.34 28.96
CA GLN A 402 -27.78 -4.42 28.61
C GLN A 402 -28.02 -4.94 27.18
N PRO A 403 -27.60 -6.18 26.86
CA PRO A 403 -27.63 -6.70 25.50
C PRO A 403 -29.06 -6.80 24.95
N ASN A 404 -29.24 -6.32 23.72
CA ASN A 404 -30.46 -6.39 22.93
C ASN A 404 -30.10 -6.29 21.45
N GLN A 405 -29.39 -7.32 20.97
CA GLN A 405 -28.80 -7.37 19.63
C GLN A 405 -29.80 -6.99 18.52
N GLY A 406 -29.35 -6.14 17.60
CA GLY A 406 -30.10 -5.77 16.39
C GLY A 406 -29.90 -6.76 15.23
N THR A 407 -30.67 -6.59 14.17
CA THR A 407 -30.53 -7.33 12.91
C THR A 407 -29.74 -6.53 11.86
N ALA A 408 -29.45 -7.14 10.70
CA ALA A 408 -28.68 -6.54 9.62
C ALA A 408 -29.23 -5.19 9.12
N GLY A 409 -30.56 -5.02 9.15
CA GLY A 409 -31.26 -3.82 8.67
C GLY A 409 -31.67 -2.85 9.77
N ASP A 410 -31.46 -3.19 11.05
CA ASP A 410 -31.83 -2.31 12.15
C ASP A 410 -30.85 -1.15 12.28
N VAL A 411 -31.36 0.08 12.30
CA VAL A 411 -30.57 1.29 12.52
C VAL A 411 -30.28 1.44 14.01
N ASN A 412 -29.00 1.44 14.38
CA ASN A 412 -28.58 1.74 15.75
C ASN A 412 -28.59 3.25 16.02
N GLU A 413 -28.92 3.62 17.25
CA GLU A 413 -29.06 5.00 17.70
C GLU A 413 -28.45 5.15 19.10
N VAL A 414 -27.90 6.33 19.39
CA VAL A 414 -27.43 6.68 20.74
C VAL A 414 -28.64 7.11 21.58
N VAL A 415 -28.95 6.36 22.64
CA VAL A 415 -30.10 6.63 23.52
C VAL A 415 -29.69 7.39 24.77
N ASP A 416 -30.66 7.83 25.58
CA ASP A 416 -30.37 8.48 26.85
C ASP A 416 -29.75 7.53 27.87
N GLY A 417 -28.80 8.05 28.65
CA GLY A 417 -27.93 7.24 29.49
C GLY A 417 -26.75 6.63 28.70
N PRO A 418 -25.90 5.82 29.34
CA PRO A 418 -24.76 5.19 28.66
C PRO A 418 -25.23 3.97 27.86
N GLY A 419 -26.00 4.16 26.79
CA GLY A 419 -26.65 3.06 26.06
C GLY A 419 -26.80 3.29 24.56
N LEU A 420 -27.01 2.18 23.85
CA LEU A 420 -27.34 2.13 22.43
C LEU A 420 -28.75 1.52 22.28
N LYS A 421 -29.47 1.89 21.21
CA LYS A 421 -30.79 1.31 20.91
C LYS A 421 -30.72 -0.20 20.71
N TYR A 422 -29.67 -0.68 20.03
CA TYR A 422 -29.34 -2.09 19.90
C TYR A 422 -27.90 -2.31 20.35
N ASN A 423 -27.69 -3.34 21.17
CA ASN A 423 -26.38 -3.70 21.66
C ASN A 423 -26.07 -5.20 21.52
N PRO A 424 -25.20 -5.59 20.55
CA PRO A 424 -24.60 -4.72 19.53
C PRO A 424 -25.61 -4.29 18.45
N GLY A 425 -25.24 -3.29 17.63
CA GLY A 425 -26.05 -2.77 16.52
C GLY A 425 -25.22 -2.14 15.40
N ARG A 426 -25.77 -2.11 14.17
CA ARG A 426 -25.10 -1.52 12.99
C ARG A 426 -25.35 -0.02 12.86
N ILE A 427 -24.34 0.75 12.46
CA ILE A 427 -24.46 2.20 12.23
C ILE A 427 -25.03 2.45 10.83
N ASP A 428 -26.23 3.03 10.77
CA ASP A 428 -26.91 3.49 9.54
C ASP A 428 -26.82 2.52 8.34
N PRO A 429 -27.25 1.24 8.49
CA PRO A 429 -26.95 0.17 7.52
C PRO A 429 -27.55 0.36 6.12
N ALA A 430 -28.54 1.24 5.96
CA ALA A 430 -29.19 1.52 4.68
C ALA A 430 -28.53 2.69 3.90
N ASN A 431 -27.52 3.35 4.47
CA ASN A 431 -26.86 4.47 3.82
C ASN A 431 -26.12 4.03 2.55
N ALA A 432 -26.22 4.82 1.49
CA ALA A 432 -25.57 4.53 0.21
C ALA A 432 -24.03 4.46 0.33
N ALA A 433 -23.44 5.15 1.33
CA ALA A 433 -22.01 5.07 1.64
C ALA A 433 -21.52 3.63 1.89
N TRP A 434 -22.40 2.70 2.27
CA TRP A 434 -22.07 1.30 2.54
C TRP A 434 -22.29 0.35 1.35
N THR A 435 -22.57 0.88 0.16
CA THR A 435 -22.78 0.08 -1.04
C THR A 435 -21.52 -0.76 -1.31
N ASN A 436 -21.69 -2.09 -1.38
CA ASN A 436 -20.58 -3.05 -1.53
C ASN A 436 -19.45 -2.84 -0.48
N SER A 437 -19.82 -2.46 0.74
CA SER A 437 -18.90 -2.27 1.87
C SER A 437 -19.55 -2.75 3.17
N ARG A 438 -18.73 -3.02 4.19
CA ARG A 438 -19.19 -3.55 5.47
C ARG A 438 -19.75 -2.42 6.34
N LYS A 439 -20.80 -2.71 7.12
CA LYS A 439 -21.47 -1.73 7.97
C LYS A 439 -20.85 -1.79 9.38
N PRO A 440 -20.43 -0.66 9.97
CA PRO A 440 -19.78 -0.65 11.28
C PRO A 440 -20.61 -1.31 12.38
N LEU A 441 -19.96 -2.12 13.23
CA LEU A 441 -20.57 -2.78 14.37
C LEU A 441 -20.28 -2.00 15.66
N ALA A 442 -21.30 -1.44 16.29
CA ALA A 442 -21.19 -0.72 17.55
C ALA A 442 -21.69 -1.56 18.72
N ALA A 443 -20.98 -1.48 19.84
CA ALA A 443 -21.36 -2.18 21.08
C ALA A 443 -21.04 -1.34 22.32
N ALA A 444 -21.82 -1.53 23.38
CA ALA A 444 -21.58 -1.00 24.71
C ALA A 444 -21.22 -2.14 25.67
N TRP A 445 -20.23 -1.92 26.51
CA TRP A 445 -19.62 -2.92 27.37
C TRP A 445 -19.47 -2.41 28.79
N LYS A 446 -19.27 -3.31 29.74
CA LYS A 446 -18.73 -2.99 31.06
C LYS A 446 -17.70 -4.02 31.49
N ALA A 447 -16.74 -3.57 32.29
CA ALA A 447 -15.83 -4.47 32.98
C ALA A 447 -16.59 -5.27 34.04
N VAL A 448 -16.34 -6.58 34.13
CA VAL A 448 -16.90 -7.46 35.17
C VAL A 448 -16.39 -7.06 36.56
N LYS A 449 -15.13 -6.60 36.65
CA LYS A 449 -14.50 -6.12 37.88
C LYS A 449 -14.17 -4.63 37.78
N GLY A 450 -14.62 -3.83 38.75
CA GLY A 450 -14.27 -2.42 38.85
C GLY A 450 -15.48 -1.49 39.07
N SER A 451 -15.48 -0.34 38.42
CA SER A 451 -16.49 0.72 38.60
C SER A 451 -17.85 0.39 37.97
N GLY A 452 -17.91 -0.57 37.05
CA GLY A 452 -19.10 -0.90 36.27
C GLY A 452 -19.55 0.20 35.30
N LYS A 453 -18.73 1.26 35.08
CA LYS A 453 -19.03 2.30 34.09
C LYS A 453 -19.01 1.67 32.69
N PRO A 454 -20.06 1.91 31.86
CA PRO A 454 -20.02 1.43 30.50
C PRO A 454 -19.01 2.20 29.62
N PHE A 455 -18.50 1.52 28.60
CA PHE A 455 -17.71 2.09 27.51
C PHE A 455 -18.23 1.56 26.17
N PHE A 456 -17.92 2.26 25.08
CA PHE A 456 -18.41 1.99 23.74
C PHE A 456 -17.28 1.58 22.83
N THR A 457 -17.55 0.62 21.95
CA THR A 457 -16.65 0.21 20.88
C THR A 457 -17.35 0.32 19.54
N ILE A 458 -16.61 0.70 18.49
CA ILE A 458 -17.07 0.69 17.11
C ILE A 458 -16.03 -0.07 16.27
N ASN A 459 -16.43 -1.17 15.65
CA ASN A 459 -15.56 -1.96 14.76
C ASN A 459 -15.87 -1.61 13.31
N VAL A 460 -14.85 -1.14 12.58
CA VAL A 460 -14.98 -0.73 11.18
C VAL A 460 -14.21 -1.64 10.24
N HIS A 461 -14.69 -1.70 9.01
CA HIS A 461 -13.97 -2.23 7.85
C HIS A 461 -14.48 -1.45 6.65
N GLN A 462 -13.82 -0.34 6.32
CA GLN A 462 -14.29 0.61 5.32
C GLN A 462 -14.16 0.07 3.89
N ALA A 463 -14.67 0.85 2.92
CA ALA A 463 -14.61 0.48 1.51
C ALA A 463 -13.16 0.29 1.04
N SER A 464 -12.90 -0.90 0.46
CA SER A 464 -11.58 -1.27 -0.04
C SER A 464 -11.10 -0.33 -1.15
N LYS A 465 -9.79 -0.13 -1.22
CA LYS A 465 -9.12 0.53 -2.35
C LYS A 465 -9.03 -0.35 -3.61
N SER A 466 -9.44 -1.61 -3.52
CA SER A 466 -9.44 -2.54 -4.66
C SER A 466 -10.50 -2.17 -5.72
N GLY A 467 -10.31 -2.68 -6.94
CA GLY A 467 -11.32 -2.56 -8.02
C GLY A 467 -11.32 -1.25 -8.81
N GLY A 468 -10.29 -0.40 -8.67
CA GLY A 468 -10.21 0.84 -9.48
C GLY A 468 -9.01 1.74 -9.23
N SER A 469 -8.19 1.50 -8.21
CA SER A 469 -7.02 2.34 -7.94
C SER A 469 -5.96 2.19 -9.03
N SER A 470 -5.30 3.28 -9.39
CA SER A 470 -4.19 3.24 -10.34
C SER A 470 -2.87 2.97 -9.61
N SER A 471 -1.85 2.52 -10.35
CA SER A 471 -0.48 2.55 -9.86
C SER A 471 -0.07 3.97 -9.45
N VAL A 472 0.76 4.10 -8.42
CA VAL A 472 1.39 5.38 -8.02
C VAL A 472 2.37 5.90 -9.07
N HIS A 473 2.83 5.06 -10.00
CA HIS A 473 3.61 5.44 -11.19
C HIS A 473 2.77 5.54 -12.47
N GLY A 474 1.43 5.50 -12.35
CA GLY A 474 0.51 5.54 -13.47
C GLY A 474 0.28 6.93 -14.08
N ASP A 475 -0.49 6.93 -15.17
CA ASP A 475 -0.77 8.11 -16.01
C ASP A 475 -1.62 9.17 -15.30
N ALA A 476 -2.60 8.75 -14.49
CA ALA A 476 -3.53 9.62 -13.75
C ALA A 476 -2.85 10.30 -12.54
N ARG A 477 -2.97 11.63 -12.45
CA ARG A 477 -2.33 12.46 -11.41
C ARG A 477 -3.33 13.40 -10.68
N PRO A 478 -3.36 13.39 -9.33
CA PRO A 478 -2.84 12.35 -8.44
C PRO A 478 -3.39 10.95 -8.79
N PRO A 479 -2.74 9.85 -8.37
CA PRO A 479 -3.21 8.50 -8.60
C PRO A 479 -4.66 8.30 -8.13
N ILE A 480 -5.40 7.47 -8.86
CA ILE A 480 -6.78 7.13 -8.52
C ILE A 480 -6.78 6.40 -7.18
N ASN A 481 -7.43 6.99 -6.17
CA ASN A 481 -7.71 6.36 -4.89
C ASN A 481 -9.16 5.86 -4.91
N SER A 482 -9.37 4.61 -5.32
CA SER A 482 -10.72 4.05 -5.51
C SER A 482 -11.54 4.11 -4.22
N ALA A 483 -12.84 4.37 -4.37
CA ALA A 483 -13.83 4.49 -3.30
C ALA A 483 -13.53 5.58 -2.24
N VAL A 484 -12.64 6.54 -2.52
CA VAL A 484 -12.32 7.62 -1.56
C VAL A 484 -13.54 8.44 -1.17
N ASP A 485 -14.42 8.80 -2.12
CA ASP A 485 -15.65 9.54 -1.82
C ASP A 485 -16.58 8.75 -0.88
N SER A 486 -16.69 7.43 -1.10
CA SER A 486 -17.43 6.56 -0.18
C SER A 486 -16.79 6.59 1.20
N ARG A 487 -15.46 6.44 1.32
CA ARG A 487 -14.76 6.49 2.61
C ARG A 487 -14.93 7.84 3.32
N ILE A 488 -14.96 8.97 2.60
CA ILE A 488 -15.27 10.28 3.18
C ILE A 488 -16.68 10.28 3.82
N GLU A 489 -17.68 9.73 3.14
CA GLU A 489 -19.04 9.64 3.71
C GLU A 489 -19.12 8.63 4.87
N GLN A 490 -18.45 7.49 4.77
CA GLN A 490 -18.35 6.50 5.86
C GLN A 490 -17.69 7.09 7.12
N ALA A 491 -16.63 7.88 6.95
CA ALA A 491 -15.97 8.63 7.99
C ALA A 491 -16.92 9.63 8.66
N LYS A 492 -17.69 10.41 7.88
CA LYS A 492 -18.69 11.36 8.41
C LYS A 492 -19.77 10.65 9.24
N ILE A 493 -20.30 9.52 8.77
CA ILE A 493 -21.37 8.78 9.44
C ILE A 493 -20.90 8.23 10.79
N THR A 494 -19.73 7.57 10.79
CA THR A 494 -19.14 7.01 12.02
C THR A 494 -18.74 8.10 13.02
N ALA A 495 -18.15 9.19 12.54
CA ALA A 495 -17.82 10.35 13.36
C ALA A 495 -19.07 10.98 14.00
N ALA A 496 -20.16 11.15 13.25
CA ALA A 496 -21.41 11.70 13.76
C ALA A 496 -22.05 10.80 14.84
N PHE A 497 -21.97 9.48 14.68
CA PHE A 497 -22.44 8.54 15.70
C PHE A 497 -21.63 8.67 17.00
N ILE A 498 -20.31 8.77 16.91
CA ILE A 498 -19.43 8.96 18.08
C ILE A 498 -19.67 10.33 18.73
N ALA A 499 -19.83 11.39 17.93
CA ALA A 499 -20.12 12.73 18.43
C ALA A 499 -21.40 12.76 19.28
N GLN A 500 -22.44 12.01 18.88
CA GLN A 500 -23.67 11.87 19.69
C GLN A 500 -23.43 11.21 21.05
N ILE A 501 -22.52 10.23 21.12
CA ILE A 501 -22.12 9.61 22.41
C ILE A 501 -21.43 10.65 23.29
N LEU A 502 -20.47 11.40 22.72
CA LEU A 502 -19.68 12.40 23.45
C LEU A 502 -20.50 13.65 23.82
N GLU A 503 -21.55 13.98 23.08
CA GLU A 503 -22.51 15.02 23.46
C GLU A 503 -23.29 14.65 24.72
N LYS A 504 -23.67 13.37 24.87
CA LYS A 504 -24.37 12.88 26.06
C LYS A 504 -23.46 12.70 27.28
N ASP A 505 -22.23 12.22 27.08
CA ASP A 505 -21.18 12.19 28.12
C ASP A 505 -19.81 12.49 27.49
N ALA A 506 -19.30 13.71 27.70
CA ALA A 506 -17.99 14.12 27.22
C ALA A 506 -16.81 13.30 27.81
N ASN A 507 -17.06 12.51 28.86
CA ASN A 507 -16.11 11.55 29.44
C ASN A 507 -16.51 10.09 29.17
N ALA A 508 -17.39 9.83 28.20
CA ALA A 508 -17.65 8.48 27.73
C ALA A 508 -16.35 7.87 27.24
N GLY A 509 -16.09 6.61 27.62
CA GLY A 509 -15.01 5.86 27.01
C GLY A 509 -15.50 5.35 25.67
N VAL A 510 -14.95 5.87 24.58
CA VAL A 510 -15.22 5.41 23.21
C VAL A 510 -13.92 4.94 22.58
N ILE A 511 -13.96 3.77 21.95
CA ILE A 511 -12.86 3.19 21.17
C ILE A 511 -13.43 2.85 19.79
N ILE A 512 -12.83 3.34 18.73
CA ILE A 512 -13.12 2.86 17.38
C ILE A 512 -11.84 2.27 16.82
N ALA A 513 -11.93 1.05 16.31
CA ALA A 513 -10.79 0.35 15.75
C ALA A 513 -11.22 -0.51 14.58
N GLY A 514 -10.30 -0.76 13.66
CA GLY A 514 -10.54 -1.61 12.50
C GLY A 514 -9.69 -1.23 11.32
N ASP A 515 -10.02 -1.84 10.20
CA ASP A 515 -9.44 -1.54 8.90
C ASP A 515 -10.19 -0.35 8.29
N PHE A 516 -9.56 0.82 8.25
CA PHE A 516 -10.15 2.01 7.63
C PHE A 516 -9.87 2.09 6.13
N ASN A 517 -9.04 1.20 5.58
CA ASN A 517 -8.60 1.22 4.19
C ASN A 517 -8.13 2.63 3.76
N GLU A 518 -7.57 3.41 4.68
CA GLU A 518 -7.11 4.78 4.41
C GLU A 518 -6.03 5.21 5.39
N PHE A 519 -5.13 6.08 4.93
CA PHE A 519 -3.97 6.53 5.71
C PHE A 519 -4.35 7.75 6.56
N THR A 520 -3.69 7.91 7.71
CA THR A 520 -4.05 8.96 8.69
C THR A 520 -3.97 10.37 8.11
N GLN A 521 -3.01 10.63 7.22
CA GLN A 521 -2.82 11.90 6.54
C GLN A 521 -3.85 12.24 5.44
N VAL A 522 -4.69 11.28 5.02
CA VAL A 522 -5.60 11.46 3.88
C VAL A 522 -6.97 11.96 4.34
N GLU A 523 -7.68 12.67 3.45
CA GLU A 523 -8.93 13.37 3.77
C GLU A 523 -9.98 12.55 4.55
N PRO A 524 -10.30 11.28 4.23
CA PRO A 524 -11.30 10.54 5.00
C PRO A 524 -10.99 10.45 6.50
N ILE A 525 -9.72 10.24 6.87
CA ILE A 525 -9.33 10.15 8.29
C ILE A 525 -9.29 11.54 8.93
N GLN A 526 -8.82 12.57 8.22
CA GLN A 526 -8.83 13.94 8.72
C GLN A 526 -10.26 14.43 8.99
N VAL A 527 -11.19 14.15 8.08
CA VAL A 527 -12.63 14.43 8.25
C VAL A 527 -13.20 13.66 9.44
N PHE A 528 -12.82 12.39 9.62
CA PHE A 528 -13.24 11.58 10.76
C PHE A 528 -12.78 12.21 12.09
N LEU A 529 -11.50 12.55 12.21
CA LEU A 529 -10.91 13.13 13.43
C LEU A 529 -11.55 14.48 13.79
N GLU A 530 -11.67 15.39 12.81
CA GLU A 530 -12.27 16.71 13.01
C GLU A 530 -13.72 16.61 13.53
N LYS A 531 -14.52 15.72 12.92
CA LYS A 531 -15.95 15.60 13.25
C LYS A 531 -16.23 14.81 14.52
N SER A 532 -15.41 13.79 14.81
CA SER A 532 -15.63 12.91 15.95
C SER A 532 -15.08 13.48 17.26
N GLY A 533 -14.04 14.32 17.19
CA GLY A 533 -13.29 14.76 18.38
C GLY A 533 -12.48 13.64 19.05
N MET A 534 -12.27 12.53 18.35
CA MET A 534 -11.46 11.41 18.80
C MET A 534 -9.97 11.74 18.65
N LEU A 535 -9.13 11.01 19.39
CA LEU A 535 -7.68 11.13 19.38
C LEU A 535 -7.08 9.88 18.76
N ASP A 536 -6.07 10.06 17.92
CA ASP A 536 -5.21 8.97 17.46
C ASP A 536 -4.36 8.45 18.61
N ILE A 537 -4.49 7.15 18.93
CA ILE A 537 -3.74 6.56 20.04
C ILE A 537 -2.23 6.56 19.77
N GLU A 538 -1.81 6.51 18.50
CA GLU A 538 -0.41 6.53 18.10
C GLU A 538 0.27 7.83 18.52
N ASP A 539 -0.43 8.96 18.35
CA ASP A 539 0.04 10.27 18.80
C ASP A 539 0.07 10.37 20.32
N ILE A 540 -0.87 9.72 21.02
CA ILE A 540 -0.93 9.72 22.49
C ILE A 540 0.25 8.97 23.10
N VAL A 541 0.64 7.84 22.52
CA VAL A 541 1.76 7.03 23.05
C VAL A 541 3.10 7.37 22.41
N GLY A 542 3.10 8.16 21.33
CA GLY A 542 4.29 8.66 20.66
C GLY A 542 4.95 7.64 19.73
N ILE A 543 4.17 6.88 18.95
CA ILE A 543 4.74 5.99 17.92
C ILE A 543 5.35 6.86 16.79
N PRO A 544 6.63 6.65 16.43
CA PRO A 544 7.26 7.29 15.27
C PRO A 544 6.46 7.04 14.00
N ALA A 545 6.40 8.00 13.08
CA ALA A 545 5.58 7.88 11.87
C ALA A 545 5.97 6.65 11.02
N GLU A 546 7.26 6.33 11.03
CA GLU A 546 7.86 5.19 10.33
C GLU A 546 7.40 3.83 10.87
N GLU A 547 6.92 3.74 12.11
CA GLU A 547 6.49 2.49 12.76
C GLU A 547 4.97 2.35 12.88
N ARG A 548 4.19 3.18 12.17
CA ARG A 548 2.72 3.15 12.22
C ARG A 548 2.08 2.18 11.22
N TYR A 549 2.88 1.49 10.42
CA TYR A 549 2.36 0.62 9.37
C TYR A 549 1.73 -0.65 9.92
N THR A 550 0.72 -1.14 9.20
CA THR A 550 0.03 -2.40 9.49
C THR A 550 -0.14 -3.27 8.24
N TYR A 551 0.30 -2.80 7.08
CA TYR A 551 0.09 -3.45 5.79
C TYR A 551 1.29 -3.21 4.87
N LEU A 552 1.61 -4.18 4.00
CA LEU A 552 2.62 -4.03 2.96
C LEU A 552 1.94 -4.09 1.59
N PHE A 553 2.07 -3.03 0.80
CA PHE A 553 1.58 -2.99 -0.57
C PHE A 553 2.56 -2.29 -1.49
N ASP A 554 2.89 -2.95 -2.60
CA ASP A 554 3.95 -2.50 -3.51
C ASP A 554 5.24 -2.16 -2.72
N MET A 555 5.76 -0.94 -2.87
CA MET A 555 6.95 -0.46 -2.16
C MET A 555 6.70 0.00 -0.72
N ASN A 556 5.43 0.13 -0.33
CA ASN A 556 5.04 0.90 0.84
C ASN A 556 4.66 0.00 2.02
N SER A 557 5.28 0.25 3.16
CA SER A 557 4.67 -0.08 4.46
C SER A 557 3.60 0.99 4.74
N GLN A 558 2.34 0.58 4.89
CA GLN A 558 1.15 1.44 4.93
C GLN A 558 0.38 1.29 6.24
N ALA A 559 -0.18 2.37 6.75
CA ALA A 559 -1.07 2.37 7.91
C ALA A 559 -2.54 2.32 7.45
N LEU A 560 -3.16 1.13 7.49
CA LEU A 560 -4.57 0.93 7.12
C LEU A 560 -5.46 0.66 8.34
N ASP A 561 -4.87 0.09 9.40
CA ASP A 561 -5.56 -0.32 10.60
C ASP A 561 -5.29 0.67 11.72
N HIS A 562 -6.34 1.32 12.20
CA HIS A 562 -6.22 2.42 13.17
C HIS A 562 -7.02 2.14 14.43
N VAL A 563 -6.58 2.76 15.54
CA VAL A 563 -7.30 2.79 16.80
C VAL A 563 -7.42 4.23 17.26
N PHE A 564 -8.64 4.77 17.26
CA PHE A 564 -8.94 6.08 17.81
C PHE A 564 -9.66 5.96 19.13
N ILE A 565 -9.29 6.80 20.10
CA ILE A 565 -9.85 6.80 21.45
C ILE A 565 -10.42 8.17 21.82
N SER A 566 -11.51 8.16 22.59
CA SER A 566 -12.04 9.38 23.18
C SER A 566 -11.05 10.02 24.17
N PRO A 567 -11.09 11.35 24.40
CA PRO A 567 -10.26 12.02 25.39
C PRO A 567 -10.34 11.44 26.81
N GLY A 568 -11.45 10.77 27.16
CA GLY A 568 -11.64 10.12 28.46
C GLY A 568 -10.75 8.90 28.70
N LEU A 569 -10.15 8.31 27.65
CA LEU A 569 -9.34 7.09 27.71
C LEU A 569 -7.83 7.33 27.57
N GLN A 570 -7.40 8.55 27.20
CA GLN A 570 -5.99 8.84 26.90
C GLN A 570 -5.04 8.62 28.09
N LYS A 571 -5.54 8.77 29.33
CA LYS A 571 -4.68 8.77 30.51
C LYS A 571 -4.14 7.37 30.80
N GLY A 572 -2.84 7.20 30.60
CA GLY A 572 -2.16 5.94 30.84
C GLY A 572 -2.44 4.90 29.75
N ALA A 573 -2.91 5.35 28.58
CA ALA A 573 -3.01 4.49 27.41
C ALA A 573 -1.63 3.91 27.06
N GLN A 574 -1.61 2.63 26.73
CA GLN A 574 -0.47 1.97 26.11
C GLN A 574 -0.94 1.37 24.79
N TYR A 575 -0.09 1.39 23.77
CA TYR A 575 -0.43 0.91 22.44
C TYR A 575 0.84 0.48 21.69
N GLU A 576 0.73 -0.62 20.97
CA GLU A 576 1.82 -1.21 20.17
C GLU A 576 1.24 -1.80 18.88
N HIS A 577 1.91 -1.55 17.76
CA HIS A 577 1.84 -2.39 16.57
C HIS A 577 2.82 -3.54 16.74
N LEU A 578 2.37 -4.78 16.53
CA LEU A 578 3.23 -5.94 16.76
C LEU A 578 4.03 -6.35 15.51
N HIS A 579 3.63 -5.85 14.34
CA HIS A 579 4.27 -6.08 13.06
C HIS A 579 4.58 -7.57 12.76
N LEU A 580 3.62 -8.45 13.04
CA LEU A 580 3.82 -9.91 13.00
C LEU A 580 3.87 -10.48 11.57
N ASN A 581 3.32 -9.76 10.59
CA ASN A 581 2.99 -10.25 9.27
C ASN A 581 3.63 -9.45 8.13
N THR A 582 3.77 -8.12 8.24
CA THR A 582 4.18 -7.21 7.14
C THR A 582 5.58 -7.45 6.59
N TRP A 583 6.54 -7.93 7.41
CA TRP A 583 7.90 -8.16 6.93
C TRP A 583 8.24 -9.62 6.69
N GLN A 584 7.29 -10.54 6.91
CA GLN A 584 7.52 -11.96 6.72
C GLN A 584 7.68 -12.30 5.22
N ASN A 585 8.26 -13.46 4.92
CA ASN A 585 8.14 -14.03 3.57
C ASN A 585 6.66 -14.41 3.28
N TYR A 586 6.40 -14.95 2.10
CA TYR A 586 5.02 -15.28 1.72
C TYR A 586 4.42 -16.43 2.54
N ASP A 587 5.18 -17.49 2.79
CA ASP A 587 4.69 -18.72 3.43
C ASP A 587 4.48 -18.57 4.95
N ASP A 588 5.24 -17.68 5.60
CA ASP A 588 5.15 -17.39 7.03
C ASP A 588 4.11 -16.30 7.35
N GLN A 589 3.52 -15.68 6.32
CA GLN A 589 2.48 -14.67 6.50
C GLN A 589 1.14 -15.30 6.93
N VAL A 590 0.69 -15.00 8.14
CA VAL A 590 -0.58 -15.52 8.67
C VAL A 590 -1.77 -14.69 8.17
N SER A 591 -1.64 -13.37 8.19
CA SER A 591 -2.60 -12.39 7.64
C SER A 591 -1.83 -11.36 6.82
N ASP A 592 -2.47 -10.67 5.89
CA ASP A 592 -1.85 -9.52 5.21
C ASP A 592 -1.81 -8.25 6.05
N HIS A 593 -2.48 -8.24 7.20
CA HIS A 593 -2.48 -7.14 8.17
C HIS A 593 -1.74 -7.51 9.46
N ASP A 594 -1.05 -6.53 10.04
CA ASP A 594 -0.49 -6.64 11.38
C ASP A 594 -1.53 -6.33 12.46
N PRO A 595 -1.53 -7.10 13.56
CA PRO A 595 -2.34 -6.78 14.71
C PRO A 595 -1.70 -5.70 15.58
N SER A 596 -2.56 -4.94 16.25
CA SER A 596 -2.17 -3.94 17.24
C SER A 596 -2.88 -4.21 18.56
N VAL A 597 -2.23 -3.87 19.68
CA VAL A 597 -2.80 -4.05 21.03
C VAL A 597 -2.75 -2.74 21.80
N ALA A 598 -3.86 -2.37 22.44
CA ALA A 598 -3.96 -1.27 23.38
C ALA A 598 -4.22 -1.78 24.80
N LYS A 599 -3.78 -1.04 25.82
CA LYS A 599 -4.27 -1.19 27.20
C LYS A 599 -4.83 0.14 27.69
N LEU A 600 -6.09 0.14 28.09
CA LEU A 600 -6.84 1.35 28.45
C LEU A 600 -7.52 1.24 29.81
N ASN A 601 -7.62 2.38 30.49
CA ASN A 601 -8.39 2.53 31.71
C ASN A 601 -9.83 2.94 31.41
N VAL A 602 -10.76 1.99 31.52
CA VAL A 602 -12.19 2.19 31.28
C VAL A 602 -13.00 2.38 32.57
N CYS A 603 -12.36 2.56 33.73
CA CYS A 603 -13.10 2.79 34.98
C CYS A 603 -13.93 4.09 34.98
N GLY A 604 -13.64 5.00 34.06
CA GLY A 604 -14.13 6.38 34.06
C GLY A 604 -13.35 7.27 35.02
N CYS A 605 -13.27 8.56 34.70
CA CYS A 605 -12.79 9.55 35.66
C CYS A 605 -13.80 9.67 36.81
N GLY A 606 -13.39 9.33 38.03
CA GLY A 606 -14.23 9.54 39.20
C GLY A 606 -14.70 10.99 39.24
N SER A 607 -16.02 11.22 39.29
CA SER A 607 -16.55 12.55 39.52
C SER A 607 -15.89 13.08 40.80
N LYS A 608 -15.12 14.17 40.68
CA LYS A 608 -14.69 14.89 41.87
C LYS A 608 -15.98 15.26 42.59
N LYS A 609 -16.31 14.57 43.69
CA LYS A 609 -17.35 15.04 44.62
C LYS A 609 -17.00 16.50 44.90
N LYS A 610 -17.83 17.43 44.42
CA LYS A 610 -17.76 18.82 44.88
C LYS A 610 -17.85 18.72 46.40
N ARG A 611 -16.73 18.90 47.10
CA ARG A 611 -16.75 19.14 48.54
C ARG A 611 -17.54 20.43 48.69
N SER A 612 -18.80 20.32 49.10
CA SER A 612 -19.52 21.46 49.66
C SER A 612 -18.70 21.91 50.85
N LEU A 613 -18.01 23.05 50.70
CA LEU A 613 -17.58 23.83 51.84
C LEU A 613 -18.85 24.24 52.57
N ALA A 614 -19.22 23.48 53.61
CA ALA A 614 -20.12 23.96 54.62
C ALA A 614 -19.39 25.10 55.34
N LEU A 615 -19.83 26.33 55.08
CA LEU A 615 -19.56 27.47 55.93
C LEU A 615 -20.26 27.21 57.26
N ASN A 616 -19.48 27.07 58.33
CA ASN A 616 -19.90 27.33 59.71
C ASN A 616 -19.06 28.49 60.23
#